data_AF-A0A5E4WBJ4-F1
#
_entry.id   AF-A0A5E4WBJ4-F1
#
_cell.length_a   1.000
_cell.length_b   1.000
_cell.length_c   1.000
_cell.angle_alpha   90.00
_cell.angle_beta   90.00
_cell.angle_gamma   90.00
#
_symmetry.space_group_name_H-M   'P 1'
#
loop_
_entity.id
_entity.type
_entity.pdbx_description
1 polymer ?
#
loop_
_entity_poly.entity_id
_entity_poly.type
_entity_poly.pdbx_seq_one_letter_code
_entity_poly.pdbx_strand_id
1 'polypeptide(L)'
;MPVKELCRKYGFSDALFYTWRLKFGGMEVSEARRLKELESENDTLKKLLAEAIRQKVDISERRACRFVGVLHYEVAPTLQTRC
;
A
#
# COMPACT_ATOMS: atom_id res chain seq x y z
N MET A 1 -1.45 7.65 39.78
CA MET A 1 -2.65 6.77 39.78
C MET A 1 -2.21 5.33 39.59
N PRO A 2 -2.59 4.40 40.47
CA PRO A 2 -2.29 2.97 40.35
C PRO A 2 -2.82 2.35 39.05
N VAL A 3 -2.09 1.41 38.44
CA VAL A 3 -2.49 0.74 37.19
C VAL A 3 -3.85 0.06 37.31
N LYS A 4 -4.15 -0.58 38.46
CA LYS A 4 -5.45 -1.20 38.72
C LYS A 4 -6.62 -0.22 38.69
N GLU A 5 -6.42 1.03 39.11
CA GLU A 5 -7.46 2.06 39.06
C GLU A 5 -7.65 2.60 37.64
N LEU A 6 -6.55 2.74 36.90
CA LEU A 6 -6.57 3.09 35.48
C LEU A 6 -7.37 2.04 34.67
N CYS A 7 -7.05 0.77 34.86
CA CYS A 7 -7.71 -0.36 34.22
C CYS A 7 -9.22 -0.42 34.54
N ARG A 8 -9.60 -0.17 35.80
CA ARG A 8 -11.02 -0.08 36.21
C ARG A 8 -11.74 1.11 35.59
N LYS A 9 -11.07 2.26 35.50
CA LYS A 9 -11.66 3.51 34.97
C LYS A 9 -11.90 3.45 33.46
N TYR A 10 -10.97 2.84 32.73
CA TYR A 10 -11.00 2.82 31.26
C TYR A 10 -11.43 1.46 30.68
N GLY A 11 -11.75 0.48 31.52
CA GLY A 11 -12.33 -0.79 31.09
C GLY A 11 -11.37 -1.74 30.37
N PHE A 12 -10.06 -1.61 30.55
CA PHE A 12 -9.06 -2.53 29.99
C PHE A 12 -8.37 -3.36 31.07
N SER A 13 -7.81 -4.51 30.68
CA SER A 13 -7.11 -5.41 31.60
C SER A 13 -5.69 -4.91 31.92
N ASP A 14 -5.20 -5.24 33.12
CA ASP A 14 -3.82 -4.96 33.53
C ASP A 14 -2.80 -5.51 32.51
N ALA A 15 -3.07 -6.68 31.93
CA ALA A 15 -2.22 -7.30 30.91
C ALA A 15 -2.13 -6.46 29.62
N LEU A 16 -3.24 -5.85 29.18
CA LEU A 16 -3.25 -5.00 27.99
C LEU A 16 -2.46 -3.71 28.23
N PHE A 17 -2.55 -3.15 29.44
CA PHE A 17 -1.77 -1.97 29.82
C PHE A 17 -0.27 -2.20 29.71
N TYR A 18 0.24 -3.30 30.29
CA TYR A 18 1.66 -3.61 30.22
C TYR A 18 2.10 -3.94 28.79
N THR A 19 1.24 -4.59 27.99
CA THR A 19 1.50 -4.84 26.56
C THR A 19 1.66 -3.53 25.78
N TRP A 20 0.79 -2.56 26.01
CA TRP A 20 0.90 -1.24 25.39
C TRP A 20 2.08 -0.45 25.94
N ARG A 21 2.40 -0.57 27.22
CA ARG A 21 3.58 0.06 27.82
C ARG A 21 4.88 -0.53 27.26
N LEU A 22 4.94 -1.82 26.95
CA LEU A 22 6.07 -2.45 26.25
C LEU A 22 6.20 -1.93 24.81
N LYS A 23 5.08 -1.74 24.11
CA LYS A 23 5.08 -1.29 22.71
C LYS A 23 5.28 0.21 22.52
N PHE A 24 4.74 1.01 23.44
CA PHE A 24 4.64 2.47 23.29
C PHE A 24 5.21 3.24 24.49
N GLY A 25 5.64 2.58 25.56
CA GLY A 25 6.04 3.25 26.81
C GLY A 25 7.37 4.00 26.76
N GLY A 26 8.15 3.82 25.69
CA GLY A 26 9.33 4.63 25.38
C GLY A 26 9.14 5.60 24.22
N MET A 27 7.92 5.70 23.67
CA MET A 27 7.59 6.56 22.54
C MET A 27 6.91 7.83 23.03
N GLU A 28 7.40 8.98 22.62
CA GLU A 28 6.77 10.26 22.93
C GLU A 28 5.48 10.42 22.09
N VAL A 29 4.49 11.17 22.60
CA VAL A 29 3.16 11.25 21.97
C VAL A 29 3.24 11.89 20.58
N SER A 30 4.17 12.82 20.34
CA SER A 30 4.41 13.36 19.00
C SER A 30 5.07 12.35 18.07
N GLU A 31 5.96 11.48 18.57
CA GLU A 31 6.55 10.39 17.78
C GLU A 31 5.48 9.36 17.37
N ALA A 32 4.57 9.01 18.28
CA ALA A 32 3.47 8.09 17.97
C ALA A 32 2.49 8.68 16.94
N ARG A 33 2.22 9.99 17.00
CA ARG A 33 1.41 10.68 16.00
C ARG A 33 2.10 10.71 14.64
N ARG A 34 3.38 11.09 14.61
CA ARG A 34 4.19 11.11 13.38
C ARG A 34 4.29 9.73 12.75
N LEU A 35 4.42 8.67 13.55
CA LEU A 35 4.47 7.30 13.04
C LEU A 35 3.18 6.93 12.31
N LYS A 36 2.00 7.25 12.87
CA LYS A 36 0.72 7.01 12.20
C LYS A 36 0.57 7.79 10.89
N GLU A 37 1.00 9.04 10.89
CA GLU A 37 0.97 9.89 9.69
C GLU A 37 1.85 9.26 8.59
N LEU A 38 3.09 8.91 8.93
CA LEU A 38 4.01 8.24 8.01
C LEU A 38 3.50 6.88 7.52
N GLU A 39 2.86 6.08 8.37
CA GLU A 39 2.23 4.81 7.96
C GLU A 39 1.14 5.05 6.92
N SER A 40 0.27 6.04 7.14
CA SER A 40 -0.82 6.36 6.21
C SER A 40 -0.32 6.90 4.86
N GLU A 41 0.74 7.72 4.89
CA GLU A 41 1.42 8.19 3.69
C GLU A 41 2.07 7.02 2.94
N ASN A 42 2.75 6.11 3.66
CA ASN A 42 3.40 4.94 3.08
C ASN A 42 2.39 4.03 2.37
N ASP A 43 1.23 3.81 2.97
CA ASP A 43 0.15 3.01 2.37
C ASP A 43 -0.42 3.68 1.12
N THR A 44 -0.58 5.00 1.14
CA THR A 44 -1.02 5.78 -0.03
C THR A 44 0.02 5.71 -1.15
N LEU A 45 1.29 5.87 -0.82
CA LEU A 45 2.41 5.78 -1.77
C LEU A 45 2.51 4.39 -2.39
N LYS A 46 2.35 3.31 -1.60
CA LYS A 46 2.34 1.94 -2.11
C LYS A 46 1.21 1.70 -3.11
N LYS A 47 0.01 2.23 -2.85
CA LYS A 47 -1.14 2.14 -3.78
C LYS A 47 -0.84 2.86 -5.10
N LEU A 48 -0.35 4.09 -5.02
CA LEU A 48 0.02 4.87 -6.20
C LEU A 48 1.14 4.22 -7.00
N LEU A 49 2.14 3.64 -6.32
CA LEU A 49 3.21 2.90 -6.97
C LEU A 49 2.69 1.67 -7.70
N ALA A 50 1.81 0.88 -7.06
CA ALA A 50 1.20 -0.28 -7.70
C ALA A 50 0.38 0.11 -8.94
N GLU A 51 -0.34 1.24 -8.88
CA GLU A 51 -1.07 1.77 -10.03
C GLU A 51 -0.14 2.24 -11.14
N ALA A 52 0.92 2.98 -10.81
CA ALA A 52 1.92 3.44 -11.78
C ALA A 52 2.64 2.26 -12.46
N ILE A 53 2.96 1.20 -11.72
CA ILE A 53 3.53 -0.03 -12.27
C ILE A 53 2.54 -0.68 -13.24
N ARG A 54 1.26 -0.81 -12.86
CA ARG A 54 0.22 -1.35 -13.74
C ARG A 54 0.13 -0.56 -15.05
N GLN A 55 0.05 0.77 -14.97
CA GLN A 55 0.01 1.63 -16.16
C GLN A 55 1.25 1.45 -17.04
N LYS A 56 2.45 1.35 -16.46
CA LYS A 56 3.68 1.08 -17.21
C LYS A 56 3.62 -0.25 -17.96
N VAL A 57 3.12 -1.29 -17.32
CA VAL A 57 2.93 -2.61 -17.95
C VAL A 57 1.92 -2.51 -19.09
N ASP A 58 0.75 -1.91 -18.86
CA ASP A 58 -0.28 -1.73 -19.90
C ASP A 58 0.25 -0.94 -21.11
N ILE A 59 1.05 0.11 -20.86
CA ILE A 59 1.68 0.90 -21.93
C ILE A 59 2.70 0.05 -22.69
N SER A 60 3.50 -0.75 -21.98
CA SER A 60 4.49 -1.62 -22.61
C SER A 60 3.84 -2.71 -23.47
N GLU A 61 2.75 -3.30 -23.00
CA GLU A 61 1.98 -4.30 -23.73
C GLU A 61 1.29 -3.69 -24.96
N ARG A 62 0.67 -2.51 -24.81
CA ARG A 62 0.12 -1.76 -25.95
C ARG A 62 1.18 -1.36 -26.97
N ARG A 63 2.42 -1.08 -26.53
CA ARG A 63 3.55 -0.81 -27.43
C ARG A 63 3.98 -2.07 -28.17
N ALA A 64 4.04 -3.22 -27.50
CA ALA A 64 4.33 -4.50 -28.12
C ALA A 64 3.28 -4.89 -29.17
N CYS A 65 1.98 -4.83 -28.83
CA CYS A 65 0.90 -5.12 -29.77
C CYS A 65 0.87 -4.14 -30.96
N ARG A 66 1.16 -2.85 -30.74
CA ARG A 66 1.32 -1.89 -31.85
C ARG A 66 2.50 -2.22 -32.74
N PHE A 67 3.64 -2.60 -32.18
CA PHE A 67 4.82 -2.95 -32.96
C PHE A 67 4.58 -4.20 -33.80
N VAL A 68 3.97 -5.24 -33.23
CA VAL A 68 3.56 -6.45 -33.97
C VAL A 68 2.51 -6.12 -35.04
N GLY A 69 1.54 -5.24 -34.74
CA GLY A 69 0.55 -4.78 -35.71
C GLY A 69 1.12 -3.97 -36.88
N VAL A 70 2.13 -3.13 -36.64
CA VAL A 70 2.86 -2.39 -37.68
C VAL A 70 3.67 -3.37 -38.56
N LEU A 71 4.34 -4.35 -37.96
CA LEU A 71 5.05 -5.39 -38.71
C LEU A 71 4.10 -6.28 -39.51
N HIS A 72 2.91 -6.62 -39.00
CA HIS A 72 1.89 -7.36 -39.74
C HIS A 72 1.29 -6.56 -40.91
N TYR A 73 1.18 -5.22 -40.80
CA TYR A 73 0.66 -4.41 -41.90
C TYR A 73 1.68 -4.21 -43.03
N GLU A 74 2.98 -4.23 -42.71
CA GLU A 74 4.06 -4.18 -43.71
C GLU A 74 4.40 -5.55 -44.31
N VAL A 75 4.00 -6.66 -43.66
CA VAL A 75 4.26 -8.03 -44.13
C VAL A 75 2.95 -8.84 -44.18
N ALA A 76 2.30 -8.81 -45.35
CA ALA A 76 1.23 -9.69 -45.86
C ALA A 76 -0.23 -9.13 -45.86
N PRO A 77 -0.82 -8.94 -47.06
CA PRO A 77 -2.23 -8.65 -47.23
C PRO A 77 -3.05 -9.95 -47.29
N THR A 78 -3.12 -10.74 -46.22
CA THR A 78 -4.11 -11.83 -46.14
C THR A 78 -4.32 -12.30 -44.70
N LEU A 79 -5.60 -12.47 -44.35
CA LEU A 79 -6.13 -13.13 -43.15
C LEU A 79 -6.25 -12.27 -41.89
N GLN A 80 -7.26 -11.40 -41.99
CA GLN A 80 -8.09 -10.92 -40.92
C GLN A 80 -8.55 -12.02 -39.94
N THR A 81 -8.72 -11.58 -38.69
CA THR A 81 -9.66 -12.06 -37.66
C THR A 81 -9.33 -13.35 -36.91
N ARG A 82 -8.89 -13.16 -35.66
CA ARG A 82 -9.75 -13.44 -34.49
C ARG A 82 -9.28 -12.61 -33.29
N CYS A 83 -10.14 -11.68 -32.87
CA CYS A 83 -10.32 -11.40 -31.46
C CYS A 83 -11.14 -12.54 -30.84
#